data_AF-A0A4S2UXC5-F1
#
_entry.id   AF-A0A4S2UXC5-F1
#
_cell.length_a   1.000
_cell.length_b   1.000
_cell.length_c   1.000
_cell.angle_alpha   90.00
_cell.angle_beta   90.00
_cell.angle_gamma   90.00
#
_symmetry.space_group_name_H-M   'P 1'
#
loop_
_entity.id
_entity.type
_entity.pdbx_description
1 polymer ?
#
loop_
_entity_poly.entity_id
_entity_poly.type
_entity_poly.pdbx_seq_one_letter_code
_entity_poly.pdbx_strand_id
1 'polypeptide(L)' 'MADFTIDLTSQEVLRRAQMIEALGPHWNPTEVLHGEEAAHNLLYSGLDPQQQHLYNTLATAGILPHRHHGHAAP' A
#
# COMPACT_ATOMS: atom_id res chain seq x y z
N MET A 1 20.45 9.31 -39.29
CA MET A 1 19.81 8.50 -38.23
C MET A 1 19.14 9.48 -37.29
N ALA A 2 17.86 9.26 -36.95
CA ALA A 2 17.15 10.11 -36.00
C ALA A 2 17.49 9.69 -34.57
N ASP A 3 17.58 10.65 -33.66
CA ASP A 3 17.82 10.42 -32.24
C ASP A 3 16.57 9.80 -31.59
N PHE A 4 16.75 8.86 -30.66
CA PHE A 4 15.65 8.15 -30.00
C PHE A 4 15.45 8.71 -28.60
N THR A 5 14.40 9.50 -28.44
CA THR A 5 14.03 10.14 -27.18
C THR A 5 12.63 9.68 -26.77
N ILE A 6 12.49 9.17 -25.55
CA ILE A 6 11.20 8.78 -24.95
C ILE A 6 10.85 9.77 -23.83
N ASP A 7 9.64 10.32 -23.86
CA ASP A 7 9.08 11.05 -22.72
C ASP A 7 8.41 10.08 -21.73
N LEU A 8 9.12 9.73 -20.66
CA LEU A 8 8.63 8.86 -19.61
C LEU A 8 7.45 9.45 -18.82
N THR A 9 7.30 10.78 -18.78
CA THR A 9 6.21 11.43 -18.05
C THR A 9 4.88 11.11 -18.72
N SER A 10 4.80 11.31 -20.04
CA SER A 10 3.63 10.95 -20.83
C SER A 10 3.36 9.45 -20.80
N GLN A 11 4.41 8.62 -20.83
CA GLN A 11 4.25 7.17 -20.74
C GLN A 11 3.69 6.72 -19.38
N GLU A 12 4.11 7.34 -18.27
CA GLU A 12 3.59 7.01 -16.94
C GLU A 12 2.12 7.41 -16.78
N VAL A 13 1.71 8.55 -17.36
CA VAL A 13 0.31 8.96 -17.39
C VAL A 13 -0.54 7.93 -18.14
N LEU A 14 -0.07 7.47 -19.31
CA LEU A 14 -0.74 6.43 -20.09
C LEU A 14 -0.83 5.10 -19.34
N ARG A 15 0.27 4.67 -18.70
CA ARG A 15 0.29 3.45 -17.89
C ARG A 15 -0.73 3.49 -16.76
N ARG A 16 -0.85 4.63 -16.07
CA ARG A 16 -1.85 4.82 -14.99
C ARG A 16 -3.27 4.80 -15.51
N ALA A 17 -3.53 5.44 -16.66
CA ALA A 17 -4.85 5.43 -17.29
C ALA A 17 -5.28 3.99 -17.66
N GLN A 18 -4.39 3.23 -18.30
CA GLN A 18 -4.63 1.82 -18.65
C GLN A 18 -4.84 0.94 -17.41
N MET A 19 -4.11 1.20 -16.32
CA MET A 19 -4.30 0.50 -15.06
C MET A 19 -5.69 0.77 -14.47
N ILE A 20 -6.14 2.02 -14.43
CA ILE A 20 -7.48 2.37 -13.93
C ILE A 20 -8.57 1.74 -14.81
N GLU A 21 -8.40 1.75 -16.13
CA GLU A 21 -9.31 1.09 -17.06
C GLU A 21 -9.41 -0.42 -16.80
N ALA A 22 -8.27 -1.09 -16.59
CA ALA A 22 -8.21 -2.51 -16.30
C ALA A 22 -8.85 -2.90 -14.95
N LEU A 23 -8.78 -2.02 -13.95
CA LEU A 23 -9.42 -2.21 -12.65
C LEU A 23 -10.95 -2.07 -12.74
N GLY A 24 -11.43 -1.28 -13.70
CA GLY A 24 -12.84 -1.15 -14.03
C GLY A 24 -13.64 -0.27 -13.06
N PRO A 25 -14.90 0.04 -13.40
CA PRO A 25 -15.72 1.03 -12.69
C PRO A 25 -16.18 0.59 -11.30
N HIS A 26 -16.03 -0.69 -10.96
CA HIS A 26 -16.42 -1.25 -9.67
C HIS A 26 -15.26 -1.33 -8.69
N TRP A 27 -14.04 -0.98 -9.11
CA TRP A 27 -12.90 -0.97 -8.22
C TRP A 27 -12.98 0.23 -7.28
N ASN A 28 -13.09 -0.06 -5.98
CA ASN A 28 -13.07 0.93 -4.92
C ASN A 28 -11.70 0.91 -4.22
N PRO A 29 -10.80 1.87 -4.51
CA PRO A 29 -9.45 1.86 -3.93
C PRO A 29 -9.46 1.96 -2.41
N THR A 30 -10.44 2.65 -1.83
CA THR A 30 -10.59 2.80 -0.39
C THR A 30 -10.97 1.48 0.28
N GLU A 31 -11.90 0.72 -0.31
CA GLU A 31 -12.25 -0.62 0.21
C GLU A 31 -11.07 -1.59 0.14
N VAL A 32 -10.29 -1.57 -0.95
CA VAL A 32 -9.09 -2.40 -1.06
C VAL A 32 -8.07 -2.04 0.01
N LEU A 33 -7.80 -0.75 0.23
CA LEU A 33 -6.87 -0.30 1.27
C LEU A 33 -7.33 -0.71 2.68
N HIS A 34 -8.62 -0.61 2.98
CA HIS A 34 -9.17 -1.09 4.26
C HIS A 34 -9.07 -2.60 4.41
N GLY A 35 -9.29 -3.36 3.32
CA GLY A 35 -9.11 -4.81 3.32
C GLY A 35 -7.67 -5.23 3.62
N GLU A 36 -6.70 -4.56 3.00
CA GLU A 36 -5.26 -4.77 3.26
C GLU A 36 -4.89 -4.44 4.71
N GLU A 37 -5.38 -3.33 5.26
CA GLU A 37 -5.16 -2.95 6.66
C GLU A 37 -5.77 -3.98 7.64
N ALA A 38 -6.99 -4.46 7.36
CA ALA A 38 -7.63 -5.50 8.15
C ALA A 38 -6.86 -6.83 8.10
N ALA A 39 -6.39 -7.24 6.93
CA ALA A 39 -5.57 -8.43 6.76
C ALA A 39 -4.23 -8.30 7.52
N HIS A 40 -3.59 -7.14 7.45
CA HIS A 40 -2.37 -6.85 8.20
C HIS A 40 -2.61 -6.92 9.72
N ASN A 41 -3.73 -6.39 10.20
CA ASN A 41 -4.11 -6.47 11.60
C ASN A 41 -4.31 -7.91 12.07
N LEU A 42 -4.93 -8.76 11.25
CA LEU A 42 -5.09 -10.19 11.53
C LEU A 42 -3.76 -10.94 11.56
N LEU A 43 -2.84 -10.68 10.61
CA LEU A 43 -1.53 -11.35 10.55
C LEU A 43 -0.71 -11.18 11.82
N TYR A 44 -0.77 -9.99 12.43
CA TYR A 44 -0.07 -9.68 13.66
C TYR A 44 -1.02 -9.65 14.87
N SER A 45 -2.17 -10.33 14.78
CA SER A 45 -3.07 -10.48 15.92
C SER A 45 -2.53 -11.53 16.88
N GLY A 46 -2.81 -11.37 18.18
CA GLY A 46 -2.45 -12.37 19.19
C GLY A 46 -0.94 -12.55 19.44
N LEU A 47 -0.12 -11.54 19.10
CA LEU A 47 1.31 -11.59 19.42
C LEU A 47 1.51 -11.66 20.94
N ASP A 48 2.41 -12.54 21.35
CA ASP A 48 2.92 -12.53 22.72
C ASP A 48 3.78 -11.28 22.98
N PRO A 49 4.14 -10.98 24.24
CA PRO A 49 4.91 -9.78 24.56
C PRO A 49 6.27 -9.68 23.85
N GLN A 50 6.96 -10.80 23.62
CA GLN A 50 8.25 -10.82 22.92
C GLN A 50 8.06 -10.58 21.42
N GLN A 51 7.06 -11.22 20.82
CA GLN A 51 6.70 -11.02 19.43
C GLN A 51 6.24 -9.58 19.17
N GLN A 52 5.45 -8.99 20.08
CA GLN A 52 5.01 -7.61 19.98
C GLN A 52 6.19 -6.63 20.06
N HIS A 53 7.18 -6.89 20.92
CA HIS A 53 8.40 -6.07 20.99
C HIS A 53 9.21 -6.14 19.69
N LEU A 54 9.36 -7.34 19.11
CA LEU A 54 10.04 -7.50 17.83
C LEU A 54 9.30 -6.79 16.70
N TYR A 55 7.97 -6.95 16.62
CA TYR A 55 7.12 -6.25 15.65
C TYR A 55 7.34 -4.73 15.73
N ASN A 56 7.27 -4.15 16.94
CA ASN A 56 7.46 -2.71 17.13
C ASN A 56 8.86 -2.26 16.67
N THR A 57 9.90 -3.05 16.95
CA THR A 57 11.28 -2.77 16.53
C THR A 57 11.38 -2.73 15.00
N LEU A 58 10.84 -3.75 14.33
CA LEU A 58 10.87 -3.86 12.87
C LEU A 58 10.02 -2.78 12.20
N ALA A 59 8.86 -2.44 12.78
CA ALA A 59 8.00 -1.37 12.29
C ALA A 59 8.69 0.00 12.41
N THR A 60 9.40 0.25 13.51
CA THR A 60 10.17 1.49 13.71
C THR A 60 11.35 1.59 12.73
N ALA A 61 11.98 0.46 12.42
CA ALA A 61 13.04 0.39 11.42
C ALA A 61 12.54 0.51 9.97
N GLY A 62 11.22 0.55 9.74
CA GLY A 62 10.62 0.57 8.39
C GLY A 62 10.71 -0.77 7.65
N ILE A 63 11.10 -1.85 8.34
CA ILE A 63 11.14 -3.21 7.76
C ILE A 63 9.73 -3.78 7.66
N LEU A 64 8.91 -3.53 8.69
CA LEU A 64 7.50 -3.88 8.67
C LEU A 64 6.63 -2.62 8.53
N PRO A 65 5.44 -2.74 7.91
CA PRO A 65 4.45 -1.69 7.91
C PRO A 65 4.11 -1.29 9.35
N HIS A 66 4.02 0.02 9.58
CA HIS A 66 3.43 0.51 10.82
C HIS A 66 1.93 0.23 10.79
N ARG A 67 1.39 -0.32 11.88
CA ARG A 67 -0.05 -0.25 12.12
C ARG A 67 -0.42 1.21 12.21
N HIS A 68 -1.13 1.71 11.20
CA HIS A 68 -1.96 2.88 11.40
C HIS A 68 -3.05 2.46 12.36
N HIS A 69 -2.91 2.78 13.65
CA HIS A 69 -4.08 2.80 14.50
C HIS A 69 -4.98 3.87 13.90
N GLY A 70 -6.07 3.44 13.24
CA GLY A 70 -7.09 4.31 12.69
C GLY A 70 -7.68 5.19 13.78
N HIS A 71 -6.97 6.25 14.17
CA HIS A 71 -7.56 7.39 14.79
C HIS A 71 -8.11 8.21 13.64
N ALA A 72 -9.34 7.89 13.24
CA ALA A 72 -10.23 8.93 12.76
C ALA A 72 -10.30 9.94 13.90
N ALA A 73 -9.47 10.98 13.82
CA ALA A 73 -9.62 12.15 14.66
C ALA A 73 -11.00 12.77 14.34
N PRO A 74 -11.76 13.20 15.37
CA PRO A 74 -13.09 13.77 15.22
C PRO A 74 -13.09 15.10 14.45
#